data_AF-A0A2H0TBB6-F1
#
_entry.id   AF-A0A2H0TBB6-F1
#
_cell.length_a   1.000
_cell.length_b   1.000
_cell.length_c   1.000
_cell.angle_alpha   90.00
_cell.angle_beta   90.00
_cell.angle_gamma   90.00
#
_symmetry.space_group_name_H-M   'P 1'
#
loop_
_entity.id
_entity.type
_entity.pdbx_description
1 polymer ?
#
loop_
_entity_poly.entity_id
_entity_poly.type
_entity_poly.pdbx_seq_one_letter_code
_entity_poly.pdbx_strand_id
1 'polypeptide(L)'
;MSYHIKLKEYNCPSCSVFYIPYKNNIPCPFCKKIPADISKEYLTFINELIASLRVNKIREDKYIPSAWHTGSFTEYIQDVVFRVFNTLDKNKPNNVELFVSKYLDQIKWAGDTCYLKDYIKSIILEVYSRKNELHISFWTKLISKLSFKKDYFC
;
A
#
# COMPACT_ATOMS: atom_id res chain seq x y z
N MET A 1 -16.18 -11.40 3.89
CA MET A 1 -15.53 -10.76 5.05
C MET A 1 -14.35 -9.97 4.54
N SER A 2 -14.47 -8.64 4.52
CA SER A 2 -13.43 -7.70 4.10
C SER A 2 -12.40 -7.48 5.21
N TYR A 3 -11.12 -7.34 4.85
CA TYR A 3 -10.06 -7.04 5.81
C TYR A 3 -9.87 -5.51 5.89
N HIS A 4 -10.44 -4.90 6.93
CA HIS A 4 -10.34 -3.47 7.21
C HIS A 4 -9.18 -3.22 8.17
N ILE A 5 -8.18 -2.45 7.73
CA ILE A 5 -7.15 -1.93 8.64
C ILE A 5 -7.76 -0.78 9.42
N LYS A 6 -7.83 -0.94 10.74
CA LYS A 6 -8.38 0.05 11.67
C LYS A 6 -7.25 0.66 12.48
N LEU A 7 -6.62 1.69 11.92
CA LEU A 7 -5.70 2.55 12.66
C LEU A 7 -6.46 3.78 13.15
N LYS A 8 -6.11 4.23 14.36
CA LYS A 8 -6.52 5.56 14.83
C LYS A 8 -5.98 6.60 13.85
N GLU A 9 -6.77 7.62 13.55
CA GLU A 9 -6.34 8.67 12.64
C GLU A 9 -5.21 9.49 13.27
N TYR A 10 -4.07 9.62 12.58
CA TYR A 10 -2.98 10.47 13.04
C TYR A 10 -3.21 11.90 12.55
N ASN A 11 -3.33 12.81 13.50
CA ASN A 11 -3.49 14.24 13.25
C ASN A 11 -2.13 14.94 13.44
N CYS A 12 -1.68 15.67 12.42
CA CYS A 12 -0.41 16.40 12.48
C CYS A 12 -0.47 17.52 13.54
N PRO A 13 0.38 17.51 14.59
CA PRO A 13 0.33 18.52 15.65
C PRO A 13 0.69 19.94 15.18
N SER A 14 1.27 20.10 13.99
CA SER A 14 1.69 21.40 13.47
C SER A 14 0.72 22.05 12.49
N CYS A 15 -0.14 21.29 11.81
CA CYS A 15 -1.04 21.83 10.78
C CYS A 15 -2.42 21.16 10.77
N SER A 16 -2.69 20.30 11.74
CA SER A 16 -3.97 19.64 11.98
C SER A 16 -4.50 18.70 10.89
N VAL A 17 -3.75 18.47 9.80
CA VAL A 17 -4.17 17.55 8.74
C VAL A 17 -3.96 16.09 9.13
N PHE A 18 -4.84 15.23 8.61
CA PHE A 18 -4.73 13.78 8.78
C PHE A 18 -3.76 13.16 7.76
N TYR A 19 -2.93 12.24 8.23
CA TYR A 19 -2.09 11.35 7.42
C TYR A 19 -1.75 10.08 8.23
N ILE A 20 -0.95 9.15 7.68
CA ILE A 20 -0.49 7.95 8.40
C ILE A 20 1.05 7.93 8.41
N PRO A 21 1.73 8.11 9.53
CA PRO A 21 3.20 8.08 9.59
C PRO A 21 3.73 6.62 9.50
N TYR A 22 3.64 6.02 8.31
CA TYR A 22 3.83 4.57 8.11
C TYR A 22 5.29 4.07 8.14
N LYS A 23 6.26 4.96 8.31
CA LYS A 23 7.66 4.65 8.61
C LYS A 23 8.27 5.80 9.42
N ASN A 24 9.39 5.52 10.08
CA ASN A 24 10.18 6.54 10.76
C ASN A 24 10.56 7.64 9.76
N ASN A 25 10.52 8.90 10.22
CA ASN A 25 10.92 10.07 9.44
C ASN A 25 10.04 10.36 8.21
N ILE A 26 8.79 9.90 8.15
CA ILE A 26 7.83 10.44 7.17
C ILE A 26 7.42 11.86 7.58
N PRO A 27 7.70 12.87 6.73
CA PRO A 27 7.19 14.20 6.96
C PRO A 27 5.67 14.25 6.72
N CYS A 28 4.99 15.12 7.44
CA CYS A 28 3.59 15.46 7.13
C CYS A 28 3.48 15.88 5.65
N PRO A 29 2.53 15.33 4.88
CA PRO A 29 2.42 15.62 3.46
C PRO A 29 2.08 17.09 3.17
N PHE A 30 1.46 17.79 4.12
CA PHE A 30 1.12 19.20 4.02
C PHE A 30 2.27 20.12 4.50
N CYS A 31 2.60 20.11 5.81
CA CYS A 31 3.56 21.07 6.38
C CYS A 31 5.02 20.59 6.40
N LYS A 32 5.30 19.39 5.90
CA LYS A 32 6.64 18.78 5.79
C LYS A 32 7.40 18.53 7.12
N LYS A 33 6.80 18.81 8.27
CA LYS A 33 7.40 18.51 9.58
C LYS A 33 7.36 17.01 9.88
N ILE A 34 8.44 16.50 10.45
CA ILE A 34 8.55 15.12 10.89
C ILE A 34 7.97 15.01 12.31
N PRO A 35 7.10 14.02 12.59
CA PRO A 35 6.58 13.81 13.93
C PRO A 35 7.68 13.31 14.88
N ALA A 36 7.71 13.85 16.10
CA ALA A 36 8.71 13.48 17.11
C ALA A 36 8.56 12.02 17.57
N ASP A 37 7.31 11.60 17.81
CA ASP A 37 6.98 10.24 18.24
C ASP A 37 5.90 9.63 17.35
N ILE A 38 6.19 8.43 16.83
CA ILE A 38 5.26 7.64 16.02
C ILE A 38 4.95 6.35 16.80
N SER A 39 3.66 6.11 17.05
CA SER A 39 3.21 4.84 17.63
C SER A 39 3.56 3.66 16.72
N LYS A 40 3.98 2.54 17.32
CA LYS A 40 4.37 1.32 16.58
C LYS A 40 3.25 0.79 15.67
N GLU A 41 2.00 1.07 15.99
CA GLU A 41 0.84 0.68 15.18
C GLU A 41 0.86 1.29 13.77
N TYR A 42 1.36 2.51 13.61
CA TYR A 42 1.44 3.14 12.29
C TYR A 42 2.50 2.47 11.41
N LEU A 43 3.56 1.94 12.03
CA LEU A 43 4.66 1.28 11.34
C LEU A 43 4.25 -0.08 10.74
N THR A 44 3.15 -0.68 11.21
CA THR A 44 2.62 -1.93 10.63
C THR A 44 1.74 -1.69 9.41
N PHE A 45 1.31 -0.44 9.15
CA PHE A 45 0.32 -0.09 8.13
C PHE A 45 0.62 -0.68 6.75
N ILE A 46 1.84 -0.52 6.24
CA ILE A 46 2.21 -1.03 4.90
C ILE A 46 2.13 -2.56 4.86
N ASN A 47 2.54 -3.24 5.93
CA ASN A 47 2.53 -4.71 5.98
C ASN A 47 1.09 -5.24 6.06
N GLU A 48 0.24 -4.59 6.84
CA GLU A 48 -1.19 -4.92 6.91
C GLU A 48 -1.90 -4.64 5.58
N LEU A 49 -1.52 -3.57 4.87
CA LEU A 49 -2.05 -3.25 3.55
C LEU A 49 -1.67 -4.29 2.50
N ILE A 50 -0.43 -4.76 2.52
CA ILE A 50 0.02 -5.88 1.68
C ILE A 50 -0.73 -7.16 2.03
N ALA A 51 -0.93 -7.46 3.32
CA ALA A 51 -1.68 -8.63 3.76
C ALA A 51 -3.14 -8.57 3.29
N SER A 52 -3.80 -7.41 3.44
CA SER A 52 -5.16 -7.19 2.98
C SER A 52 -5.29 -7.39 1.46
N LEU A 53 -4.40 -6.77 0.67
CA LEU A 53 -4.33 -6.96 -0.78
C LEU A 53 -4.22 -8.44 -1.17
N ARG A 54 -3.38 -9.21 -0.48
CA ARG A 54 -3.19 -10.65 -0.74
C ARG A 54 -4.44 -11.45 -0.40
N VAL A 55 -5.00 -11.24 0.77
CA VAL A 55 -6.20 -11.95 1.24
C VAL A 55 -7.37 -11.71 0.29
N ASN A 56 -7.59 -10.46 -0.12
CA ASN A 56 -8.66 -10.11 -1.05
C ASN A 56 -8.44 -10.78 -2.41
N LYS A 57 -7.21 -10.71 -2.95
CA LYS A 57 -6.89 -11.33 -4.24
C LYS A 57 -7.08 -12.85 -4.23
N ILE A 58 -6.72 -13.53 -3.14
CA ILE A 58 -6.90 -14.98 -3.00
C ILE A 58 -8.39 -15.35 -2.91
N ARG A 59 -9.19 -14.54 -2.21
CA ARG A 59 -10.60 -14.85 -1.93
C ARG A 59 -11.54 -14.49 -3.07
N GLU A 60 -11.31 -13.37 -3.75
CA GLU A 60 -12.26 -12.78 -4.69
C GLU A 60 -11.66 -12.53 -6.09
N ASP A 61 -10.40 -12.94 -6.33
CA ASP A 61 -9.61 -12.62 -7.53
C ASP A 61 -9.50 -11.11 -7.84
N LYS A 62 -9.78 -10.27 -6.83
CA LYS A 62 -9.75 -8.81 -6.90
C LYS A 62 -9.12 -8.25 -5.62
N TYR A 63 -8.47 -7.10 -5.73
CA TYR A 63 -7.88 -6.41 -4.57
C TYR A 63 -8.89 -5.63 -3.75
N ILE A 64 -9.97 -5.16 -4.40
CA ILE A 64 -11.10 -4.51 -3.72
C ILE A 64 -12.15 -5.58 -3.38
N PRO A 65 -12.57 -5.70 -2.11
CA PRO A 65 -13.66 -6.58 -1.74
C PRO A 65 -14.98 -6.12 -2.35
N SER A 66 -15.86 -7.07 -2.67
CA SER A 66 -17.18 -6.79 -3.26
C SER A 66 -18.09 -5.98 -2.31
N ALA A 67 -17.91 -6.16 -0.99
CA ALA A 67 -18.59 -5.40 0.05
C ALA A 67 -17.59 -4.48 0.78
N TRP A 68 -17.02 -3.51 0.07
CA TRP A 68 -16.14 -2.50 0.65
C TRP A 68 -16.91 -1.23 1.02
N HIS A 69 -16.63 -0.71 2.21
CA HIS A 69 -17.16 0.56 2.69
C HIS A 69 -16.02 1.41 3.23
N THR A 70 -16.12 2.74 3.03
CA THR A 70 -15.16 3.71 3.52
C THR A 70 -15.83 4.58 4.58
N GLY A 71 -15.43 4.39 5.85
CA GLY A 71 -15.95 5.17 6.98
C GLY A 71 -14.87 5.98 7.71
N SER A 72 -13.60 5.82 7.35
CA SER A 72 -12.45 6.49 7.98
C SER A 72 -11.40 6.90 6.96
N PHE A 73 -10.50 7.80 7.34
CA PHE A 73 -9.38 8.22 6.48
C PHE A 73 -8.46 7.04 6.11
N THR A 74 -8.23 6.12 7.04
CA THR A 74 -7.44 4.90 6.80
C THR A 74 -8.10 3.98 5.77
N GLU A 75 -9.43 3.85 5.80
CA GLU A 75 -10.18 3.08 4.80
C GLU A 75 -10.23 3.76 3.44
N TYR A 76 -10.23 5.10 3.40
CA TYR A 76 -10.12 5.85 2.16
C TYR A 76 -8.80 5.59 1.45
N ILE A 77 -7.68 5.60 2.19
CA ILE A 77 -6.37 5.23 1.63
C ILE A 77 -6.38 3.79 1.10
N GLN A 78 -6.97 2.85 1.86
CA GLN A 78 -7.10 1.46 1.43
C GLN A 78 -7.89 1.34 0.12
N ASP A 79 -9.04 2.03 -0.01
CA ASP A 79 -9.86 2.02 -1.23
C ASP A 79 -9.06 2.49 -2.46
N VAL A 80 -8.36 3.62 -2.34
CA VAL A 80 -7.54 4.16 -3.44
C VAL A 80 -6.44 3.16 -3.83
N VAL A 81 -5.74 2.59 -2.85
CA VAL A 81 -4.70 1.58 -3.11
C VAL A 81 -5.30 0.35 -3.80
N PHE A 82 -6.44 -0.18 -3.34
CA PHE A 82 -7.07 -1.35 -3.94
C PHE A 82 -7.47 -1.12 -5.40
N ARG A 83 -8.05 0.05 -5.71
CA ARG A 83 -8.41 0.43 -7.08
C ARG A 83 -7.19 0.53 -7.99
N VAL A 84 -6.11 1.13 -7.50
CA VAL A 84 -4.86 1.22 -8.26
C VAL A 84 -4.30 -0.18 -8.53
N PHE A 85 -4.25 -1.05 -7.52
CA PHE A 85 -3.74 -2.42 -7.69
C PHE A 85 -4.59 -3.28 -8.62
N ASN A 86 -5.93 -3.17 -8.60
CA ASN A 86 -6.79 -3.80 -9.60
C ASN A 86 -6.45 -3.34 -11.02
N THR A 87 -6.19 -2.04 -11.17
CA THR A 87 -5.90 -1.44 -12.46
C THR A 87 -4.50 -1.83 -12.96
N LEU A 88 -3.51 -1.92 -12.06
CA LEU A 88 -2.17 -2.43 -12.36
C LEU A 88 -2.20 -3.89 -12.81
N ASP A 89 -2.97 -4.74 -12.13
CA ASP A 89 -3.11 -6.17 -12.46
C ASP A 89 -3.75 -6.38 -13.84
N LYS A 90 -4.73 -5.53 -14.18
CA LYS A 90 -5.41 -5.55 -15.47
C LYS A 90 -4.54 -5.05 -16.62
N ASN A 91 -3.81 -3.94 -16.44
CA ASN A 91 -3.11 -3.27 -17.54
C ASN A 91 -1.63 -3.68 -17.66
N LYS A 92 -1.01 -4.17 -16.58
CA LYS A 92 0.41 -4.57 -16.51
C LYS A 92 1.36 -3.57 -17.18
N PRO A 93 1.34 -2.29 -16.76
CA PRO A 93 2.13 -1.25 -17.41
C PRO A 93 3.64 -1.46 -17.23
N ASN A 94 4.43 -1.12 -18.25
CA ASN A 94 5.90 -1.19 -18.19
C ASN A 94 6.49 -0.19 -17.19
N ASN A 95 5.87 0.99 -17.03
CA ASN A 95 6.28 2.00 -16.06
C ASN A 95 5.18 2.24 -15.03
N VAL A 96 5.31 1.57 -13.89
CA VAL A 96 4.33 1.60 -12.80
C VAL A 96 4.23 2.98 -12.16
N GLU A 97 5.35 3.67 -11.97
CA GLU A 97 5.33 5.00 -11.35
C GLU A 97 4.57 6.03 -12.20
N LEU A 98 4.85 6.07 -13.49
CA LEU A 98 4.14 6.94 -14.42
C LEU A 98 2.65 6.58 -14.49
N PHE A 99 2.34 5.29 -14.51
CA PHE A 99 0.97 4.80 -14.52
C PHE A 99 0.20 5.25 -13.27
N VAL A 100 0.77 5.05 -12.08
CA VAL A 100 0.17 5.46 -10.80
C VAL A 100 -0.05 6.97 -10.78
N SER A 101 0.95 7.74 -11.23
CA SER A 101 0.83 9.21 -11.28
C SER A 101 -0.36 9.64 -12.14
N LYS A 102 -0.47 9.11 -13.36
CA LYS A 102 -1.60 9.38 -14.27
C LYS A 102 -2.95 8.92 -13.72
N TYR A 103 -2.99 7.79 -13.01
CA TYR A 103 -4.22 7.32 -12.37
C TYR A 103 -4.68 8.28 -11.28
N LEU A 104 -3.75 8.73 -10.42
CA LEU A 104 -4.06 9.66 -9.33
C LEU A 104 -4.42 11.07 -9.84
N ASP A 105 -3.94 11.47 -11.03
CA ASP A 105 -4.37 12.70 -11.73
C ASP A 105 -5.85 12.67 -12.14
N GLN A 106 -6.41 11.48 -12.36
CA GLN A 106 -7.80 11.31 -12.78
C GLN A 106 -8.79 11.29 -11.61
N ILE A 107 -8.29 11.13 -10.39
CA ILE A 107 -9.13 11.14 -9.18
C ILE A 107 -9.55 12.58 -8.89
N LYS A 108 -10.85 12.79 -8.72
CA LYS A 108 -11.38 14.06 -8.19
C LYS A 108 -11.12 14.10 -6.68
N TRP A 109 -10.02 14.74 -6.30
CA TRP A 109 -9.73 15.04 -4.90
C TRP A 109 -10.75 16.06 -4.38
N ALA A 110 -11.35 15.77 -3.23
CA ALA A 110 -12.36 16.65 -2.64
C ALA A 110 -11.69 17.81 -1.88
N GLY A 111 -12.07 19.05 -2.19
CA GLY A 111 -11.56 20.25 -1.49
C GLY A 111 -10.04 20.38 -1.54
N ASP A 112 -9.43 20.81 -0.43
CA ASP A 112 -7.99 21.08 -0.31
C ASP A 112 -7.13 19.81 -0.13
N THR A 113 -7.63 18.63 -0.48
CA THR A 113 -6.93 17.34 -0.25
C THR A 113 -5.86 17.01 -1.30
N CYS A 114 -5.50 17.95 -2.17
CA CYS A 114 -4.44 17.78 -3.18
C CYS A 114 -3.11 17.32 -2.57
N TYR A 115 -2.83 17.67 -1.31
CA TYR A 115 -1.64 17.23 -0.58
C TYR A 115 -1.55 15.70 -0.43
N LEU A 116 -2.69 14.98 -0.49
CA LEU A 116 -2.74 13.53 -0.35
C LEU A 116 -2.22 12.79 -1.57
N LYS A 117 -2.24 13.42 -2.76
CA LYS A 117 -1.93 12.75 -4.01
C LYS A 117 -0.52 12.16 -4.01
N ASP A 118 0.49 12.99 -3.76
CA ASP A 118 1.89 12.54 -3.75
C ASP A 118 2.18 11.58 -2.60
N TYR A 119 1.48 11.75 -1.49
CA TYR A 119 1.57 10.90 -0.31
C TYR A 119 0.96 9.50 -0.55
N ILE A 120 -0.19 9.42 -1.20
CA ILE A 120 -0.80 8.15 -1.59
C ILE A 120 0.02 7.49 -2.69
N LYS A 121 0.59 8.27 -3.63
CA LYS A 121 1.58 7.76 -4.59
C LYS A 121 2.75 7.07 -3.87
N SER A 122 3.34 7.69 -2.85
CA SER A 122 4.45 7.08 -2.12
C SER A 122 4.05 5.80 -1.38
N ILE A 123 2.83 5.74 -0.82
CA ILE A 123 2.29 4.50 -0.24
C ILE A 123 2.18 3.40 -1.30
N ILE A 124 1.56 3.70 -2.44
CA ILE A 124 1.34 2.71 -3.51
C ILE A 124 2.67 2.14 -4.00
N LEU A 125 3.66 2.99 -4.25
CA LEU A 125 4.97 2.56 -4.73
C LEU A 125 5.71 1.71 -3.69
N GLU A 126 5.64 2.08 -2.41
CA GLU A 126 6.21 1.29 -1.32
C GLU A 126 5.57 -0.10 -1.24
N VAL A 127 4.24 -0.17 -1.29
CA VAL A 127 3.47 -1.43 -1.29
C VAL A 127 3.84 -2.28 -2.51
N TYR A 128 3.97 -1.64 -3.69
CA TYR A 128 4.31 -2.32 -4.94
C TYR A 128 5.73 -2.92 -4.88
N SER A 129 6.72 -2.16 -4.44
CA SER A 129 8.11 -2.62 -4.28
C SER A 129 8.18 -3.82 -3.34
N ARG A 130 7.66 -3.68 -2.12
CA ARG A 130 7.71 -4.74 -1.09
C ARG A 130 6.95 -5.99 -1.50
N LYS A 131 5.80 -5.84 -2.18
CA LYS A 131 5.03 -6.98 -2.68
C LYS A 131 5.84 -7.78 -3.72
N ASN A 132 6.57 -7.10 -4.61
CA ASN A 132 7.41 -7.73 -5.62
C ASN A 132 8.67 -8.36 -5.01
N GLU A 133 9.31 -7.73 -4.03
CA GLU A 133 10.43 -8.30 -3.29
C GLU A 133 10.04 -9.60 -2.56
N LEU A 134 8.83 -9.65 -1.99
CA LEU A 134 8.30 -10.87 -1.38
C LEU A 134 8.01 -11.97 -2.40
N HIS A 135 7.69 -11.62 -3.64
CA HIS A 135 7.56 -12.59 -4.73
C HIS A 135 8.95 -13.13 -5.15
N ILE A 136 9.92 -12.25 -5.37
CA ILE A 136 11.28 -12.63 -5.77
C ILE A 136 11.95 -13.50 -4.70
N SER A 137 11.88 -13.10 -3.42
CA SER A 137 12.48 -13.85 -2.30
C SER A 137 11.86 -15.23 -2.07
N PHE A 138 10.57 -15.40 -2.39
CA PHE A 138 9.92 -16.70 -2.38
C PHE A 138 10.46 -17.60 -3.50
N TRP A 139 10.53 -17.08 -4.74
CA TRP A 139 11.04 -17.84 -5.88
C TRP A 139 12.53 -18.17 -5.79
N THR A 140 13.37 -17.26 -5.29
CA THR A 140 14.79 -17.55 -5.07
C THR A 140 14.98 -18.65 -4.03
N LYS A 141 14.23 -18.63 -2.92
CA LYS A 141 14.24 -19.72 -1.92
C LYS A 141 13.67 -21.03 -2.45
N LEU A 142 12.67 -20.98 -3.33
CA LEU A 142 12.09 -22.17 -3.94
C LEU A 142 13.07 -22.81 -4.93
N ILE A 143 13.67 -22.00 -5.81
CA ILE A 143 14.68 -22.44 -6.78
C ILE A 143 15.90 -23.00 -6.06
N SER A 144 16.39 -22.35 -5.00
CA SER A 144 17.54 -22.86 -4.22
C SER A 144 17.23 -24.19 -3.52
N LYS A 145 15.98 -24.41 -3.08
CA LYS A 145 15.55 -25.71 -2.51
C LYS A 145 15.36 -26.79 -3.57
N LEU A 146 14.97 -26.42 -4.79
CA LEU A 146 14.79 -27.35 -5.91
C LEU A 146 16.12 -27.72 -6.56
N SER A 147 17.11 -26.82 -6.60
CA SER A 147 18.46 -27.11 -7.10
C SER A 147 19.25 -28.06 -6.20
N PHE A 148 18.94 -28.13 -4.89
CA PHE A 148 19.57 -29.06 -3.94
C PHE A 148 19.05 -30.51 -4.01
N LYS A 149 18.02 -30.80 -4.82
CA LYS A 149 17.45 -32.15 -4.95
C LYS A 149 17.96 -32.93 -6.18
N LYS A 150 18.95 -32.42 -6.93
CA LYS A 150 19.49 -33.09 -8.13
C LYS A 150 20.76 -33.92 -7.93
N ASP A 151 21.34 -33.97 -6.72
CA ASP A 151 22.66 -34.60 -6.51
C ASP A 151 22.63 -35.95 -5.74
N TYR A 152 21.51 -36.66 -5.71
CA TYR A 152 21.44 -38.02 -5.14
C TYR A 152 20.80 -39.01 -6.09
N PHE A 153 21.48 -39.28 -7.21
CA PHE A 153 21.39 -40.55 -7.95
C PHE A 153 22.76 -40.84 -8.57
N CYS A 154 23.64 -41.42 -7.76
CA CYS A 154 24.67 -42.37 -8.16
C CYS A 154 24.50 -43.59 -7.26
#